data_AF-A0A7C7JXY9-F1
#
_entry.id   AF-A0A7C7JXY9-F1
#
_cell.length_a   1.000
_cell.length_b   1.000
_cell.length_c   1.000
_cell.angle_alpha   90.00
_cell.angle_beta   90.00
_cell.angle_gamma   90.00
#
_symmetry.space_group_name_H-M   'P 1'
#
loop_
_entity.id
_entity.type
_entity.pdbx_description
1 polymer ?
#
loop_
_entity_poly.entity_id
_entity_poly.type
_entity_poly.pdbx_seq_one_letter_code
_entity_poly.pdbx_strand_id
1 'polypeptide(L)'
;AAICAAPYALDAAGVLSDNYTCYPSIENKIRLEGYNNNQHTVIDGKVITSQGVGTAICFALEIVKVLRGEDSYQNVKQEILAVC
;
A
#
# COMPACT_ATOMS: atom_id res chain seq x y z
N ALA A 1 1.05 1.16 7.55
CA ALA A 1 0.53 1.22 6.17
C ALA A 1 0.60 2.66 5.68
N ALA A 2 1.00 2.90 4.44
CA ALA A 2 1.17 4.24 3.87
C ALA A 2 0.82 4.28 2.38
N ILE A 3 0.28 5.39 1.88
CA ILE A 3 -0.15 5.52 0.49
C ILE A 3 0.31 6.85 -0.11
N CYS A 4 0.47 6.89 -1.42
CA CYS A 4 0.84 8.10 -2.15
C CYS A 4 2.23 8.58 -1.74
N ALA A 5 2.33 9.77 -1.15
CA ALA A 5 3.60 10.31 -0.65
C ALA A 5 3.95 9.83 0.77
N ALA A 6 3.02 9.22 1.50
CA ALA A 6 3.22 8.84 2.90
C ALA A 6 4.34 7.80 3.13
N PRO A 7 4.73 6.91 2.19
CA PRO A 7 5.90 6.04 2.38
C PRO A 7 7.19 6.82 2.68
N TYR A 8 7.29 8.08 2.25
CA TYR A 8 8.40 8.97 2.62
C TYR A 8 8.53 9.20 4.12
N ALA A 9 7.40 9.28 4.84
CA ALA A 9 7.41 9.40 6.29
C ALA A 9 7.87 8.10 6.98
N LEU A 10 7.55 6.94 6.42
CA LEU A 10 8.03 5.65 6.96
C LEU A 10 9.54 5.50 6.77
N ASP A 11 10.07 5.95 5.63
CA ASP A 11 11.51 5.94 5.35
C ASP A 11 12.27 6.90 6.25
N ALA A 12 11.78 8.13 6.41
CA ALA A 12 12.34 9.11 7.36
C ALA A 12 12.35 8.59 8.81
N ALA A 13 11.41 7.71 9.17
CA ALA A 13 11.34 7.06 10.48
C ALA A 13 12.17 5.76 10.58
N GLY A 14 12.80 5.30 9.49
CA GLY A 14 13.60 4.08 9.45
C GLY A 14 12.77 2.79 9.55
N VAL A 15 11.48 2.84 9.19
CA VAL A 15 10.54 1.70 9.33
C VAL A 15 9.92 1.26 7.99
N LEU A 16 10.35 1.82 6.87
CA LEU A 16 9.93 1.39 5.54
C LEU A 16 10.65 0.08 5.14
N SER A 17 9.89 -0.96 4.81
CA SER A 17 10.43 -2.24 4.32
C SER A 17 11.17 -2.11 2.99
N ASP A 18 12.03 -3.08 2.69
CA ASP A 18 12.88 -3.10 1.49
C ASP A 18 12.05 -3.00 0.20
N ASN A 19 11.02 -3.85 0.05
CA ASN A 19 10.10 -3.79 -1.08
C ASN A 19 8.92 -2.87 -0.76
N TYR A 20 8.74 -1.82 -1.58
CA TYR A 20 7.65 -0.87 -1.38
C TYR A 20 7.21 -0.23 -2.70
N THR A 21 6.05 0.40 -2.67
CA THR A 21 5.59 1.29 -3.75
C THR A 21 5.16 2.63 -3.18
N CYS A 22 5.06 3.66 -4.01
CA CYS A 22 4.62 5.00 -3.62
C CYS A 22 4.07 5.73 -4.86
N TYR A 23 3.58 6.95 -4.68
CA TYR A 23 3.22 7.78 -5.82
C TYR A 23 4.42 7.96 -6.75
N PRO A 24 4.28 7.76 -8.08
CA PRO A 24 5.38 7.99 -9.00
C PRO A 24 5.95 9.40 -8.83
N SER A 25 7.26 9.55 -8.94
CA SER A 25 8.09 10.71 -8.55
C SER A 25 8.47 10.81 -7.06
N ILE A 26 7.74 10.19 -6.13
CA ILE A 26 8.11 10.20 -4.70
C ILE A 26 9.28 9.26 -4.41
N GLU A 27 9.47 8.20 -5.18
CA GLU A 27 10.59 7.26 -5.04
C GLU A 27 11.94 7.98 -5.04
N ASN A 28 12.08 9.04 -5.84
CA ASN A 28 13.30 9.86 -5.92
C ASN A 28 13.62 10.63 -4.63
N LYS A 29 12.65 10.74 -3.71
CA LYS A 29 12.80 11.33 -2.37
C LYS A 29 12.98 10.29 -1.26
N ILE A 30 12.81 9.01 -1.57
CA ILE A 30 12.94 7.88 -0.64
C ILE A 30 14.25 7.13 -0.98
N ARG A 31 14.15 6.18 -1.92
CA ARG A 31 15.24 5.44 -2.54
C ARG A 31 14.74 4.83 -3.86
N LEU A 32 15.66 4.37 -4.71
CA LEU A 32 15.28 3.61 -5.92
C LEU A 32 15.37 2.09 -5.70
N GLU A 33 16.20 1.68 -4.74
CA GLU A 33 16.32 0.28 -4.34
C GLU A 33 15.03 -0.21 -3.69
N GLY A 34 14.49 -1.32 -4.20
CA GLY A 34 13.26 -1.93 -3.71
C GLY A 34 11.96 -1.22 -4.09
N TYR A 35 12.02 -0.11 -4.82
CA TYR A 35 10.83 0.53 -5.38
C TYR A 35 10.19 -0.34 -6.47
N ASN A 36 8.90 -0.66 -6.28
CA ASN A 36 8.12 -1.49 -7.18
C ASN A 36 7.02 -0.66 -7.87
N ASN A 37 7.24 -0.35 -9.15
CA ASN A 37 6.26 0.37 -9.97
C ASN A 37 5.18 -0.54 -10.60
N ASN A 38 5.40 -1.86 -10.61
CA ASN A 38 4.52 -2.82 -11.27
C ASN A 38 3.33 -3.24 -10.39
N GLN A 39 3.41 -2.98 -9.08
CA GLN A 39 2.37 -3.33 -8.12
C GLN A 39 1.76 -2.08 -7.50
N HIS A 40 0.44 -1.95 -7.67
CA HIS A 40 -0.35 -0.87 -7.08
C HIS A 40 -0.34 -0.86 -5.55
N THR A 41 -0.23 -2.03 -4.93
CA THR A 41 -0.12 -2.24 -3.48
C THR A 41 0.95 -3.28 -3.21
N VAL A 42 1.87 -2.99 -2.30
CA VAL A 42 2.94 -3.89 -1.88
C VAL A 42 2.77 -4.18 -0.39
N ILE A 43 2.81 -5.46 -0.03
CA ILE A 43 2.85 -5.93 1.36
C ILE A 43 4.23 -6.57 1.57
N ASP A 44 5.04 -5.97 2.43
CA ASP A 44 6.35 -6.50 2.81
C ASP A 44 6.46 -6.55 4.34
N GLY A 45 6.36 -7.76 4.88
CA GLY A 45 6.26 -8.02 6.32
C GLY A 45 5.05 -7.33 6.93
N LYS A 46 5.30 -6.33 7.78
CA LYS A 46 4.25 -5.55 8.48
C LYS A 46 3.94 -4.21 7.80
N VAL A 47 4.60 -3.90 6.69
CA VAL A 47 4.44 -2.62 5.99
C VAL A 47 3.63 -2.85 4.72
N ILE A 48 2.54 -2.11 4.60
CA ILE A 48 1.70 -2.06 3.41
C ILE A 48 1.90 -0.69 2.78
N THR A 49 2.26 -0.64 1.50
CA THR A 49 2.39 0.60 0.73
C THR A 49 1.55 0.59 -0.53
N SER A 50 1.13 1.76 -1.02
CA SER A 50 0.31 1.88 -2.25
C SER A 50 0.54 3.21 -2.99
N GLN A 51 0.22 3.25 -4.29
CA GLN A 51 0.64 4.32 -5.19
C GLN A 51 -0.17 5.62 -5.12
N GLY A 52 -1.49 5.59 -4.96
CA GLY A 52 -2.25 6.84 -4.99
C GLY A 52 -3.76 6.69 -4.90
N VAL A 53 -4.49 7.76 -5.24
CA VAL A 53 -5.96 7.77 -5.11
C VAL A 53 -6.64 6.65 -5.91
N GLY A 54 -6.11 6.31 -7.09
CA GLY A 54 -6.65 5.24 -7.93
C GLY A 54 -6.50 3.84 -7.32
N THR A 55 -5.63 3.68 -6.31
CA THR A 55 -5.37 2.41 -5.64
C THR A 55 -5.90 2.39 -4.19
N ALA A 56 -6.53 3.49 -3.74
CA ALA A 56 -6.92 3.69 -2.35
C ALA A 56 -7.94 2.66 -1.85
N ILE A 57 -8.91 2.26 -2.69
CA ILE A 57 -9.91 1.26 -2.32
C ILE A 57 -9.26 -0.11 -2.13
N CYS A 58 -8.44 -0.56 -3.08
CA CYS A 58 -7.77 -1.85 -2.98
C CYS A 58 -6.75 -1.87 -1.85
N PHE A 59 -6.03 -0.77 -1.62
CA PHE A 59 -5.17 -0.59 -0.45
C PHE A 59 -5.94 -0.72 0.87
N ALA A 60 -7.09 -0.06 1.01
CA ALA A 60 -7.91 -0.14 2.21
C ALA A 60 -8.43 -1.57 2.43
N LEU A 61 -8.87 -2.25 1.36
CA LEU A 61 -9.30 -3.64 1.44
C LEU A 61 -8.16 -4.56 1.88
N GLU A 62 -6.93 -4.39 1.39
CA GLU A 62 -5.78 -5.16 1.87
C GLU A 62 -5.51 -4.95 3.37
N ILE A 63 -5.68 -3.73 3.88
CA ILE A 63 -5.60 -3.48 5.34
C ILE A 63 -6.68 -4.26 6.09
N VAL A 64 -7.92 -4.25 5.60
CA VAL A 64 -9.03 -5.04 6.19
C VAL A 64 -8.67 -6.52 6.19
N LYS A 65 -8.19 -7.06 5.07
CA LYS A 65 -7.78 -8.46 4.95
C LYS A 65 -6.71 -8.84 5.95
N VAL A 66 -5.66 -8.03 6.09
CA VAL A 66 -4.55 -8.29 7.02
C VAL A 66 -5.02 -8.24 8.49
N LEU A 67 -5.92 -7.31 8.84
CA LEU A 67 -6.34 -7.11 10.23
C LEU A 67 -7.53 -7.99 10.66
N ARG A 68 -8.41 -8.34 9.73
CA ARG A 68 -9.72 -8.95 10.01
C ARG A 68 -9.98 -10.25 9.25
N GLY A 69 -9.08 -10.64 8.35
CA GLY A 69 -9.18 -11.87 7.57
C GLY A 69 -10.02 -11.73 6.30
N GLU A 70 -10.07 -12.83 5.55
CA GLU A 70 -10.67 -12.91 4.22
C GLU A 70 -12.18 -12.63 4.22
N ASP A 71 -12.91 -13.09 5.23
CA ASP A 71 -14.37 -12.92 5.31
C ASP A 71 -14.76 -11.43 5.38
N SER A 72 -14.02 -10.65 6.19
CA SER A 72 -14.26 -9.20 6.31
C SER A 72 -13.87 -8.47 5.02
N TYR A 73 -12.78 -8.89 4.37
CA TYR A 73 -12.36 -8.37 3.07
C TYR A 73 -13.45 -8.59 2.01
N GLN A 74 -13.96 -9.82 1.87
CA GLN A 74 -14.95 -10.17 0.86
C GLN A 74 -16.28 -9.44 1.11
N ASN A 75 -16.72 -9.35 2.36
CA ASN A 75 -17.95 -8.66 2.72
C ASN A 75 -17.88 -7.16 2.33
N VAL A 76 -16.85 -6.45 2.83
CA VAL A 76 -16.71 -5.01 2.55
C VAL A 76 -16.53 -4.75 1.05
N LYS A 77 -15.74 -5.57 0.35
CA LYS A 77 -15.52 -5.47 -1.10
C LYS A 77 -16.84 -5.57 -1.87
N GLN A 78 -17.72 -6.51 -1.50
CA GLN A 78 -19.02 -6.70 -2.12
C GLN A 78 -19.98 -5.54 -1.82
N GLU A 79 -20.06 -5.09 -0.57
CA GLU A 79 -20.96 -3.98 -0.18
C GLU A 79 -20.64 -2.66 -0.89
N ILE A 80 -19.36 -2.39 -1.16
CA ILE A 80 -18.94 -1.16 -1.86
C ILE A 80 -18.73 -1.36 -3.37
N LEU A 81 -19.02 -2.54 -3.90
CA LEU A 81 -18.88 -2.91 -5.32
C LEU A 81 -17.46 -2.63 -5.88
N ALA A 82 -16.43 -2.89 -5.09
CA ALA A 82 -15.06 -2.61 -5.48
C ALA A 82 -14.50 -3.66 -6.47
N VAL A 83 -13.82 -3.17 -7.52
CA VAL A 83 -13.04 -4.00 -8.45
C VAL A 83 -11.57 -3.91 -8.05
N CYS A 84 -11.23 -4.83 -7.16
CA CYS A 84 -9.91 -5.23 -6.69
C CYS A 84 -9.88 -6.77 -6.73
#